data_AF-A0A1X1L0H4-F1
#
_entry.id   AF-A0A1X1L0H4-F1
#
_cell.length_a   1.000
_cell.length_b   1.000
_cell.length_c   1.000
_cell.angle_alpha   90.00
_cell.angle_beta   90.00
_cell.angle_gamma   90.00
#
_symmetry.space_group_name_H-M   'P 1'
#
loop_
_entity.id
_entity.type
_entity.pdbx_description
1 polymer ?
#
loop_
_entity_poly.entity_id
_entity_poly.type
_entity_poly.pdbx_seq_one_letter_code
_entity_poly.pdbx_strand_id
1 'polypeptide(L)' 'FVDDNHNLVFVLYGQGYRAEGKEGILTTQVTVKAYDEDKKPINFANLLDSLIVSEYQMEPNLWEVYHD' A
#
# COMPACT_ATOMS: atom_id res chain seq x y z
N PHE A 1 -3.17 -3.77 -0.51
CA PHE A 1 -2.99 -5.23 -0.34
C PHE A 1 -2.55 -5.84 -1.66
N VAL A 2 -2.14 -7.10 -1.68
CA VAL A 2 -1.73 -7.80 -2.91
C VAL A 2 -2.85 -8.73 -3.37
N ASP A 3 -3.16 -8.76 -4.67
CA ASP A 3 -4.15 -9.68 -5.25
C ASP A 3 -3.53 -11.05 -5.61
N ASP A 4 -4.38 -12.00 -6.04
CA ASP A 4 -3.94 -13.35 -6.44
C ASP A 4 -2.98 -13.36 -7.64
N ASN A 5 -2.87 -12.24 -8.36
CA ASN A 5 -1.95 -12.04 -9.48
C ASN A 5 -0.67 -11.30 -9.07
N HIS A 6 -0.42 -11.13 -7.77
CA HIS A 6 0.71 -10.41 -7.21
C HIS A 6 0.79 -8.91 -7.56
N ASN A 7 -0.34 -8.29 -7.89
CA ASN A 7 -0.43 -6.85 -8.14
C ASN A 7 -0.72 -6.10 -6.85
N LEU A 8 -0.27 -4.85 -6.78
CA LEU A 8 -0.60 -3.96 -5.67
C LEU A 8 -1.99 -3.35 -5.89
N VAL A 9 -2.87 -3.49 -4.89
CA VAL A 9 -4.25 -2.99 -4.92
C VAL A 9 -4.50 -1.99 -3.80
N PHE A 10 -5.13 -0.87 -4.16
CA PHE A 10 -5.59 0.18 -3.26
C PHE A 10 -7.11 0.27 -3.29
N VAL A 11 -7.71 0.51 -2.12
CA VAL A 11 -9.11 0.92 -2.00
C VAL A 11 -9.10 2.41 -1.72
N LEU A 12 -9.68 3.19 -2.63
CA LEU A 12 -9.77 4.64 -2.47
C LEU A 12 -11.17 5.02 -1.99
N TYR A 13 -11.22 5.85 -0.96
CA TYR A 13 -12.43 6.48 -0.45
C TYR A 13 -12.37 7.96 -0.79
N GLY A 14 -13.41 8.46 -1.48
CA GLY A 14 -13.53 9.87 -1.84
C GLY A 14 -14.89 10.42 -1.45
N GLN A 15 -14.92 11.69 -1.02
CA GLN A 15 -16.14 12.47 -0.84
C GLN A 15 -16.23 13.53 -1.95
N GLY A 16 -17.43 13.88 -2.39
CA GLY A 16 -17.65 14.90 -3.43
C GLY A 16 -17.67 14.38 -4.89
N TYR A 17 -17.37 13.09 -5.11
CA TYR A 17 -17.64 12.42 -6.38
C TYR A 17 -19.03 11.80 -6.35
N ARG A 18 -19.87 12.11 -7.34
CA ARG A 18 -21.23 11.57 -7.43
C ARG A 18 -21.17 10.26 -8.22
N ALA A 19 -21.39 9.15 -7.52
CA ALA A 19 -21.60 7.84 -8.14
C ALA A 19 -22.84 7.19 -7.54
N GLU A 20 -23.65 6.53 -8.37
CA GLU A 20 -24.90 5.86 -7.97
C GLU A 20 -24.63 4.50 -7.28
N GLY A 21 -23.63 4.46 -6.39
CA GLY A 21 -23.36 3.30 -5.55
C GLY A 21 -24.30 3.23 -4.35
N LYS A 22 -24.43 2.04 -3.74
CA LYS A 22 -25.18 1.86 -2.50
C LYS A 22 -24.57 2.77 -1.42
N GLU A 23 -25.39 3.63 -0.80
CA GLU A 23 -25.01 4.55 0.29
C GLU A 23 -24.18 5.80 -0.09
N GLY A 24 -24.01 6.12 -1.38
CA GLY A 24 -23.39 7.40 -1.79
C GLY A 24 -21.88 7.50 -1.53
N ILE A 25 -21.23 6.40 -1.13
CA ILE A 25 -19.78 6.28 -1.05
C ILE A 25 -19.28 5.64 -2.35
N LEU A 26 -18.42 6.35 -3.08
CA LEU A 26 -17.68 5.76 -4.19
C LEU A 26 -16.49 4.96 -3.62
N THR A 27 -16.58 3.64 -3.69
CA THR A 27 -15.43 2.76 -3.48
C THR A 27 -14.86 2.39 -4.85
N THR A 28 -13.68 2.93 -5.18
CA THR A 28 -12.96 2.53 -6.40
C THR A 28 -11.78 1.66 -6.00
N GLN A 29 -11.72 0.46 -6.58
CA GLN A 29 -10.56 -0.40 -6.49
C GLN A 29 -9.58 -0.02 -7.61
N VAL A 30 -8.34 0.30 -7.23
CA VAL A 30 -7.26 0.61 -8.18
C VAL A 30 -6.23 -0.50 -8.10
N THR A 31 -5.99 -1.16 -9.24
CA THR A 31 -4.94 -2.18 -9.38
C THR A 31 -3.75 -1.60 -10.12
N VAL A 32 -2.57 -1.68 -9.52
CA VAL A 32 -1.31 -1.24 -10.11
C VAL A 32 -0.53 -2.46 -10.59
N LYS A 33 -0.25 -2.47 -11.90
CA LYS A 33 0.65 -3.43 -12.54
C LYS A 33 1.95 -2.72 -12.88
N ALA A 34 3.05 -3.22 -12.34
CA ALA A 34 4.38 -2.69 -12.63
C ALA A 34 5.19 -3.70 -13.42
N TYR A 35 6.08 -3.18 -14.27
CA TYR A 35 6.94 -3.97 -15.14
C TYR A 35 8.38 -3.45 -15.02
N ASP A 36 9.35 -4.34 -15.09
CA ASP A 36 10.77 -3.96 -15.15
C ASP A 36 11.19 -3.48 -16.55
N GLU A 37 12.47 -3.17 -16.73
CA GLU A 37 13.04 -2.70 -18.00
C GLU A 37 12.85 -3.71 -19.15
N ASP A 38 12.77 -5.00 -18.84
CA ASP A 38 12.52 -6.10 -19.80
C ASP A 38 11.02 -6.35 -20.03
N LYS A 39 10.14 -5.52 -19.45
CA LYS A 39 8.68 -5.68 -19.45
C LYS A 39 8.20 -6.95 -18.73
N LYS A 40 8.98 -7.48 -17.80
CA LYS A 40 8.53 -8.60 -16.94
C LYS A 40 7.69 -8.04 -15.79
N PRO A 41 6.59 -8.69 -15.41
CA PRO A 41 5.74 -8.21 -14.33
C PRO A 41 6.49 -8.29 -13.00
N ILE A 42 6.39 -7.22 -12.22
CA ILE A 42 6.95 -7.14 -10.86
C ILE A 42 5.99 -7.83 -9.89
N ASN A 43 6.53 -8.72 -9.04
CA ASN A 43 5.77 -9.37 -7.97
C ASN A 43 5.82 -8.50 -6.69
N PHE A 44 4.68 -7.89 -6.34
CA PHE A 44 4.60 -7.01 -5.17
C PHE A 44 4.57 -7.76 -3.82
N ALA A 45 4.24 -9.05 -3.78
CA ALA A 45 4.30 -9.81 -2.53
C ALA A 45 5.73 -9.88 -2.01
N ASN A 46 6.67 -10.26 -2.88
CA ASN A 46 8.10 -10.36 -2.52
C ASN A 46 8.69 -8.99 -2.09
N LEU A 47 8.24 -7.90 -2.72
CA LEU A 47 8.72 -6.55 -2.37
C LEU A 47 8.20 -6.09 -1.00
N LEU A 48 6.92 -6.31 -0.72
CA LEU A 48 6.32 -5.94 0.56
C LEU A 48 6.86 -6.79 1.72
N ASP A 49 7.08 -8.08 1.49
CA ASP A 49 7.73 -8.96 2.49
C ASP A 49 9.12 -8.44 2.87
N SER A 50 9.88 -7.91 1.91
CA SER A 50 11.19 -7.31 2.15
C SER A 50 11.11 -5.99 2.94
N LEU A 51 10.09 -5.16 2.66
CA LEU A 51 9.89 -3.87 3.34
C LEU A 51 9.42 -4.02 4.79
N ILE A 52 8.66 -5.06 5.11
CA ILE A 52 8.21 -5.33 6.49
C ILE A 52 9.40 -5.71 7.39
N VAL A 53 10.45 -6.32 6.83
CA VAL A 53 11.65 -6.70 7.58
C VAL A 53 12.53 -5.49 7.91
N SER A 54 12.53 -4.43 7.11
CA SER A 54 13.36 -3.24 7.36
C SER A 54 12.81 -2.31 8.45
N GLU A 55 11.48 -2.27 8.68
CA GLU A 55 10.89 -1.49 9.78
C GLU A 55 11.16 -2.08 11.16
N TYR A 56 11.40 -3.39 11.27
CA TYR A 56 11.68 -4.05 12.55
C TYR A 56 13.15 -4.01 13.00
N GLN A 57 14.07 -3.45 12.19
CA GLN A 57 15.50 -3.30 12.55
C GLN A 57 15.89 -1.89 13.02
N MET A 58 14.93 -1.03 13.35
CA MET A 58 15.25 0.19 14.12
C MET A 58 15.51 -0.20 15.58
N GLU A 59 16.78 -0.25 15.96
CA GLU A 59 17.23 -0.36 17.35
C GLU A 59 16.52 0.70 18.22
N PRO A 60 16.08 0.35 19.45
CA PRO A 60 15.40 1.26 20.36
C PRO A 60 16.41 2.23 20.98
N ASN A 61 16.92 3.18 20.20
CA ASN A 61 17.79 4.23 20.71
C ASN A 61 16.95 5.35 21.33
N LEU A 62 16.80 5.25 22.66
CA LEU A 62 16.61 6.31 23.65
C LEU A 62 16.02 7.63 23.13
N TRP A 63 14.69 7.74 23.15
CA TRP A 63 14.03 9.03 23.29
C TRP A 63 14.00 9.38 24.78
N GLU A 64 15.11 9.89 25.33
CA GLU A 64 15.04 10.64 26.59
C GLU A 64 14.33 11.97 26.31
N VAL A 65 13.04 12.03 26.63
CA VAL A 65 12.28 13.28 26.63
C VAL A 65 12.65 14.04 27.90
N TYR A 66 13.47 15.06 27.79
CA TYR A 66 13.64 16.07 28.84
C TYR A 66 12.32 16.82 29.02
N HIS A 67 11.80 16.81 30.25
CA HIS A 67 10.78 17.75 30.69
C HIS A 67 11.48 18.88 31.46
N ASP A 68 11.26 20.12 31.01
CA ASP A 68 11.64 21.36 31.70
C ASP A 68 10.82 21.55 32.99
#